data_AF-A0A941MTB8-F1
#
_entry.id   AF-A0A941MTB8-F1
#
_cell.length_a   1.000
_cell.length_b   1.000
_cell.length_c   1.000
_cell.angle_alpha   90.00
_cell.angle_beta   90.00
_cell.angle_gamma   90.00
#
_symmetry.space_group_name_H-M   'P 1'
#
loop_
_entity.id
_entity.type
_entity.pdbx_description
1 polymer ?
#
loop_
_entity_poly.entity_id
_entity_poly.type
_entity_poly.pdbx_seq_one_letter_code
_entity_poly.pdbx_strand_id
1 'polypeptide(L)'
;MAGKDDIMPQKPVVRRSARLAAWISSWWKPQPTVRQRAPFANAAGWHPAQILCLEERALLAGPTVTTNTASIGANATTLVIKGTGFSTTLSQNSVVVKDTVSNKSITVTPTVSTTTTMTVTISTMGTMTGGDQLTAVVTTSGVSSGAAVQVATIAPIVTLSTKAVTSTTLTISGVGFSTIAASNSVLLKDSVTGNTATVTPTAATATSLTVSLSTLGTLTGGDKLTAVVTTGGVSSGNAVQVGLVTPLVTPNSTITTSTTITIDGFAFDSTIAHNKVTLNNSGRSIAGTILTASNTSLTVSFSGPVTAGPLNATVTVNNISSGKPVQVASIQPLILETTTQLAPGARQVIIYGFGFDPNHAQNTVVFSSGAVGVVTSCSANALIVTFLVKPKTAGPLTAIVTTRHVSSGAAVQVATV
;
A
#
# COMPACT_ATOMS: atom_id res chain seq x y z
N MET A 1 14.93 -45.71 -34.40
CA MET A 1 13.67 -46.47 -34.63
C MET A 1 12.74 -46.21 -33.46
N ALA A 2 11.84 -45.24 -33.63
CA ALA A 2 10.65 -44.91 -32.84
C ALA A 2 10.17 -43.59 -33.49
N GLY A 3 8.98 -43.40 -34.03
CA GLY A 3 7.70 -44.09 -33.84
C GLY A 3 6.68 -43.07 -33.36
N LYS A 4 5.97 -42.43 -34.32
CA LYS A 4 4.60 -41.90 -34.22
C LYS A 4 4.29 -40.79 -33.19
N ASP A 5 3.85 -39.61 -33.65
CA ASP A 5 2.42 -39.33 -33.86
C ASP A 5 2.16 -37.93 -34.46
N ASP A 6 1.34 -37.93 -35.50
CA ASP A 6 0.80 -36.78 -36.24
C ASP A 6 -0.26 -36.03 -35.42
N ILE A 7 -0.13 -34.70 -35.33
CA ILE A 7 -1.26 -33.82 -34.97
C ILE A 7 -1.34 -32.67 -35.98
N MET A 8 -2.34 -32.75 -36.85
CA MET A 8 -2.72 -31.67 -37.78
C MET A 8 -3.44 -30.51 -37.05
N PRO A 9 -3.24 -29.25 -37.45
CA PRO A 9 -4.03 -28.13 -36.97
C PRO A 9 -5.34 -27.96 -37.76
N GLN A 10 -6.46 -27.99 -37.05
CA GLN A 10 -7.80 -27.69 -37.58
C GLN A 10 -7.96 -26.18 -37.84
N LYS A 11 -8.32 -25.84 -39.08
CA LYS A 11 -8.77 -24.51 -39.52
C LYS A 11 -10.15 -24.18 -38.92
N PRO A 12 -10.42 -22.95 -38.47
CA PRO A 12 -11.79 -22.51 -38.22
C PRO A 12 -12.49 -22.16 -39.55
N VAL A 13 -13.61 -22.86 -39.78
CA VAL A 13 -14.56 -22.62 -40.86
C VAL A 13 -15.46 -21.44 -40.49
N VAL A 14 -15.33 -20.32 -41.21
CA VAL A 14 -16.31 -19.22 -41.17
C VAL A 14 -17.47 -19.59 -42.09
N ARG A 15 -18.57 -20.08 -41.52
CA ARG A 15 -19.86 -20.20 -42.22
C ARG A 15 -20.73 -19.00 -41.91
N ARG A 16 -20.97 -18.20 -42.96
CA ARG A 16 -22.10 -17.27 -43.05
C ARG A 16 -23.40 -18.05 -42.89
N SER A 17 -24.33 -17.52 -42.09
CA SER A 17 -25.74 -17.94 -42.13
C SER A 17 -26.60 -16.71 -41.89
N ALA A 18 -27.18 -16.24 -42.98
CA ALA A 18 -28.30 -15.32 -42.99
C ALA A 18 -29.52 -16.00 -42.38
N ARG A 19 -30.26 -15.28 -41.52
CA ARG A 19 -31.72 -15.30 -41.33
C ARG A 19 -32.04 -14.73 -39.95
N LEU A 20 -32.39 -13.45 -39.90
CA LEU A 20 -33.33 -12.92 -38.91
C LEU A 20 -34.00 -11.68 -39.51
N ALA A 21 -34.84 -11.91 -40.50
CA ALA A 21 -35.92 -11.00 -40.84
C ALA A 21 -37.15 -11.43 -40.04
N ALA A 22 -37.95 -10.45 -39.62
CA ALA A 22 -39.23 -10.55 -38.91
C ALA A 22 -39.19 -10.55 -37.38
N TRP A 23 -38.89 -9.39 -36.80
CA TRP A 23 -39.70 -8.83 -35.70
C TRP A 23 -39.33 -7.34 -35.50
N ILE A 24 -40.30 -6.51 -35.08
CA ILE A 24 -40.26 -5.04 -34.97
C ILE A 24 -40.82 -4.30 -36.20
N SER A 25 -42.12 -4.45 -36.42
CA SER A 25 -42.96 -3.42 -37.08
C SER A 25 -44.41 -3.52 -36.59
N SER A 26 -44.66 -3.23 -35.31
CA SER A 26 -46.04 -3.24 -34.77
C SER A 26 -46.30 -2.27 -33.62
N TRP A 27 -45.77 -1.04 -33.63
CA TRP A 27 -46.12 -0.02 -32.63
C TRP A 27 -46.35 1.39 -33.20
N TRP A 28 -46.87 1.48 -34.42
CA TRP A 28 -47.43 2.73 -34.95
C TRP A 28 -48.90 2.50 -35.33
N LYS A 29 -49.81 2.78 -34.41
CA LYS A 29 -51.23 3.02 -34.73
C LYS A 29 -51.45 4.53 -34.80
N PRO A 30 -51.93 5.10 -35.91
CA PRO A 30 -52.42 6.46 -35.96
C PRO A 30 -53.66 6.60 -35.06
N GLN A 31 -53.75 7.71 -34.34
CA GLN A 31 -54.93 8.12 -33.57
C GLN A 31 -56.17 8.23 -34.48
N PRO A 32 -57.38 7.91 -33.97
CA PRO A 32 -58.61 8.04 -34.75
C PRO A 32 -58.96 9.52 -35.01
N THR A 33 -59.48 9.73 -36.21
CA THR A 33 -60.00 10.96 -36.78
C THR A 33 -61.01 11.66 -35.85
N VAL A 34 -60.77 12.95 -35.63
CA VAL A 34 -61.68 13.90 -34.96
C VAL A 34 -63.02 13.92 -35.71
N ARG A 35 -64.09 13.42 -35.07
CA ARG A 35 -65.46 13.68 -35.51
C ARG A 35 -65.78 15.15 -35.26
N GLN A 36 -65.97 15.91 -36.33
CA GLN A 36 -66.69 17.18 -36.29
C GLN A 36 -68.13 16.93 -35.80
N ARG A 37 -68.50 17.55 -34.68
CA ARG A 37 -69.91 17.75 -34.29
C ARG A 37 -70.33 19.16 -34.67
N ALA A 38 -71.47 19.22 -35.34
CA ALA A 38 -72.22 20.43 -35.71
C ALA A 38 -72.84 21.12 -34.45
N PRO A 39 -73.38 22.34 -34.59
CA PRO A 39 -73.42 23.35 -33.54
C PRO A 39 -74.61 23.17 -32.59
N PHE A 40 -74.37 23.34 -31.29
CA PHE A 40 -75.46 23.54 -30.33
C PHE A 40 -75.59 25.02 -30.00
N ALA A 41 -76.83 25.46 -30.15
CA ALA A 41 -77.30 26.82 -29.98
C ALA A 41 -77.20 27.32 -28.54
N ASN A 42 -77.14 28.63 -28.45
CA ASN A 42 -77.21 29.47 -27.26
C ASN A 42 -78.29 29.03 -26.27
N ALA A 43 -77.88 28.80 -25.02
CA ALA A 43 -78.75 28.94 -23.85
C ALA A 43 -77.94 29.64 -22.75
N ALA A 44 -78.39 30.85 -22.43
CA ALA A 44 -77.84 31.74 -21.43
C ALA A 44 -77.88 31.13 -20.02
N GLY A 45 -76.87 31.47 -19.20
CA GLY A 45 -76.89 31.23 -17.76
C GLY A 45 -75.66 30.52 -17.19
N TRP A 46 -74.44 30.97 -17.49
CA TRP A 46 -73.24 30.51 -16.79
C TRP A 46 -72.88 31.49 -15.66
N HIS A 47 -73.06 31.03 -14.43
CA HIS A 47 -72.57 31.67 -13.22
C HIS A 47 -71.03 31.66 -13.20
N PRO A 48 -70.34 32.79 -12.93
CA PRO A 48 -68.87 32.85 -12.91
C PRO A 48 -68.21 32.19 -11.68
N ALA A 49 -68.93 31.39 -10.88
CA ALA A 49 -68.44 30.88 -9.60
C ALA A 49 -67.59 29.61 -9.67
N GLN A 50 -67.48 28.93 -10.83
CA GLN A 50 -66.76 27.64 -10.92
C GLN A 50 -65.31 27.74 -11.41
N ILE A 51 -64.86 28.89 -11.92
CA ILE A 51 -63.46 29.06 -12.36
C ILE A 51 -62.54 29.37 -11.16
N LEU A 52 -63.06 29.98 -10.10
CA LEU A 52 -62.30 30.27 -8.87
C LEU A 52 -61.88 29.00 -8.09
N CYS A 53 -62.60 27.89 -8.23
CA CYS A 53 -62.25 26.63 -7.55
C CYS A 53 -61.08 25.86 -8.17
N LEU A 54 -60.70 26.15 -9.42
CA LEU A 54 -59.61 25.42 -10.11
C LEU A 54 -58.24 26.07 -9.87
N GLU A 55 -58.16 27.39 -9.83
CA GLU A 55 -56.91 28.11 -9.51
C GLU A 55 -56.51 27.93 -8.03
N GLU A 56 -57.50 27.91 -7.12
CA GLU A 56 -57.25 27.69 -5.68
C GLU A 56 -56.77 26.25 -5.39
N ARG A 57 -57.15 25.26 -6.21
CA ARG A 57 -56.63 23.89 -6.11
C ARG A 57 -55.21 23.74 -6.64
N ALA A 58 -54.80 24.54 -7.61
CA ALA A 58 -53.42 24.55 -8.09
C ALA A 58 -52.46 25.19 -7.06
N LEU A 59 -52.95 26.14 -6.26
CA LEU A 59 -52.23 26.72 -5.12
C LEU A 59 -52.11 25.78 -3.91
N LEU A 60 -52.90 24.70 -3.85
CA LEU A 60 -52.87 23.72 -2.77
C LEU A 60 -51.97 22.50 -3.07
N ALA A 61 -51.40 22.40 -4.27
CA ALA A 61 -50.43 21.37 -4.58
C ALA A 61 -49.13 21.68 -3.83
N GLY A 62 -48.87 20.95 -2.75
CA GLY A 62 -47.65 21.07 -1.97
C GLY A 62 -46.38 20.84 -2.81
N PRO A 63 -45.21 21.23 -2.29
CA PRO A 63 -43.95 20.96 -2.97
C PRO A 63 -43.80 19.46 -3.24
N THR A 64 -43.10 19.08 -4.30
CA THR A 64 -42.71 17.68 -4.52
C THR A 64 -41.21 17.53 -4.42
N VAL A 65 -40.73 16.39 -3.94
CA VAL A 65 -39.32 16.01 -3.97
C VAL A 65 -39.15 14.90 -5.00
N THR A 66 -38.19 15.05 -5.90
CA THR A 66 -37.85 14.05 -6.91
C THR A 66 -36.73 13.15 -6.41
N THR A 67 -36.90 11.84 -6.57
CA THR A 67 -35.88 10.85 -6.20
C THR A 67 -34.55 11.13 -6.88
N ASN A 68 -33.47 11.07 -6.12
CA ASN A 68 -32.10 11.16 -6.61
C ASN A 68 -31.23 10.10 -5.94
N THR A 69 -30.69 9.18 -6.74
CA THR A 69 -29.81 8.08 -6.30
C THR A 69 -28.33 8.39 -6.52
N ALA A 70 -28.00 9.60 -6.97
CA ALA A 70 -26.60 10.02 -7.14
C ALA A 70 -25.85 9.97 -5.81
N SER A 71 -24.60 9.56 -5.87
CA SER A 71 -23.77 9.48 -4.68
C SER A 71 -23.12 10.82 -4.36
N ILE A 72 -23.10 11.17 -3.06
CA ILE A 72 -22.29 12.26 -2.52
C ILE A 72 -21.23 11.68 -1.58
N GLY A 73 -20.08 12.31 -1.49
CA GLY A 73 -19.02 11.85 -0.59
C GLY A 73 -19.44 11.95 0.88
N ALA A 74 -18.94 11.05 1.73
CA ALA A 74 -19.22 11.06 3.17
C ALA A 74 -18.73 12.33 3.92
N ASN A 75 -17.94 13.19 3.27
CA ASN A 75 -17.54 14.51 3.76
C ASN A 75 -18.25 15.68 3.05
N ALA A 76 -19.29 15.42 2.25
CA ALA A 76 -19.97 16.45 1.50
C ALA A 76 -20.53 17.53 2.45
N THR A 77 -20.32 18.79 2.08
CA THR A 77 -20.83 19.95 2.83
C THR A 77 -22.10 20.52 2.20
N THR A 78 -22.52 19.99 1.05
CA THR A 78 -23.72 20.44 0.33
C THR A 78 -24.51 19.26 -0.21
N LEU A 79 -25.83 19.45 -0.34
CA LEU A 79 -26.75 18.51 -0.96
C LEU A 79 -27.72 19.29 -1.87
N VAL A 80 -27.93 18.78 -3.08
CA VAL A 80 -28.90 19.33 -4.03
C VAL A 80 -30.14 18.45 -4.04
N ILE A 81 -31.27 19.05 -3.67
CA ILE A 81 -32.59 18.44 -3.69
C ILE A 81 -33.33 18.94 -4.93
N LYS A 82 -33.86 18.03 -5.74
CA LYS A 82 -34.66 18.36 -6.93
C LYS A 82 -36.14 18.14 -6.64
N GLY A 83 -37.00 18.92 -7.29
CA GLY A 83 -38.44 18.86 -7.03
C GLY A 83 -39.23 19.91 -7.81
N THR A 84 -40.41 20.23 -7.31
CA THR A 84 -41.25 21.35 -7.79
C THR A 84 -41.92 22.04 -6.60
N GLY A 85 -42.37 23.28 -6.79
CA GLY A 85 -43.13 24.00 -5.75
C GLY A 85 -42.28 24.49 -4.58
N PHE A 86 -40.95 24.57 -4.75
CA PHE A 86 -40.08 25.22 -3.77
C PHE A 86 -40.20 26.75 -3.88
N SER A 87 -40.14 27.46 -2.75
CA SER A 87 -40.13 28.92 -2.77
C SER A 87 -38.74 29.42 -3.18
N THR A 88 -38.68 30.50 -3.95
CA THR A 88 -37.43 31.23 -4.20
C THR A 88 -36.98 32.06 -2.98
N THR A 89 -37.87 32.26 -2.00
CA THR A 89 -37.56 32.91 -0.73
C THR A 89 -37.13 31.86 0.31
N LEU A 90 -35.85 31.86 0.70
CA LEU A 90 -35.28 30.80 1.55
C LEU A 90 -36.00 30.63 2.90
N SER A 91 -36.44 31.71 3.54
CA SER A 91 -37.13 31.66 4.84
C SER A 91 -38.49 30.96 4.80
N GLN A 92 -39.06 30.78 3.60
CA GLN A 92 -40.31 30.03 3.40
C GLN A 92 -40.05 28.53 3.21
N ASN A 93 -38.79 28.11 3.07
CA ASN A 93 -38.44 26.71 2.93
C ASN A 93 -37.82 26.18 4.23
N SER A 94 -38.24 24.99 4.64
CA SER A 94 -37.52 24.19 5.63
C SER A 94 -37.32 22.79 5.10
N VAL A 95 -36.18 22.19 5.43
CA VAL A 95 -35.81 20.85 4.96
C VAL A 95 -35.43 20.00 6.15
N VAL A 96 -36.02 18.81 6.22
CA VAL A 96 -35.57 17.75 7.13
C VAL A 96 -34.91 16.68 6.29
N VAL A 97 -33.62 16.42 6.55
CA VAL A 97 -32.89 15.30 5.94
C VAL A 97 -32.63 14.25 7.01
N LYS A 98 -32.81 12.97 6.65
CA LYS A 98 -32.54 11.83 7.53
C LYS A 98 -31.70 10.80 6.82
N ASP A 99 -30.83 10.16 7.59
CA ASP A 99 -30.26 8.87 7.22
C ASP A 99 -31.32 7.78 7.41
N THR A 100 -31.55 6.97 6.37
CA THR A 100 -32.49 5.85 6.44
C THR A 100 -32.03 4.72 7.38
N VAL A 101 -30.72 4.56 7.58
CA VAL A 101 -30.19 3.42 8.35
C VAL A 101 -30.23 3.72 9.85
N SER A 102 -29.67 4.85 10.28
CA SER A 102 -29.70 5.27 11.69
C SER A 102 -30.98 5.99 12.11
N ASN A 103 -31.84 6.38 11.15
CA ASN A 103 -33.01 7.25 11.35
C ASN A 103 -32.66 8.60 12.02
N LYS A 104 -31.39 9.01 11.98
CA LYS A 104 -30.91 10.24 12.58
C LYS A 104 -31.13 11.42 11.64
N SER A 105 -31.66 12.52 12.18
CA SER A 105 -31.78 13.78 11.45
C SER A 105 -30.41 14.39 11.20
N ILE A 106 -30.17 14.80 9.96
CA ILE A 106 -29.00 15.55 9.52
C ILE A 106 -29.37 17.03 9.54
N THR A 107 -28.56 17.81 10.24
CA THR A 107 -28.81 19.25 10.35
C THR A 107 -28.36 19.94 9.06
N VAL A 108 -29.33 20.46 8.33
CA VAL A 108 -29.13 21.17 7.05
C VAL A 108 -29.73 22.57 7.09
N THR A 109 -29.22 23.45 6.25
CA THR A 109 -29.75 24.82 6.09
C THR A 109 -29.89 25.14 4.60
N PRO A 110 -31.09 25.54 4.11
CA PRO A 110 -31.25 26.00 2.73
C PRO A 110 -30.39 27.23 2.44
N THR A 111 -29.61 27.19 1.36
CA THR A 111 -28.72 28.29 0.97
C THR A 111 -29.04 28.87 -0.41
N VAL A 112 -29.55 28.05 -1.33
CA VAL A 112 -30.05 28.49 -2.63
C VAL A 112 -31.33 27.73 -2.94
N SER A 113 -32.36 28.43 -3.42
CA SER A 113 -33.62 27.79 -3.82
C SER A 113 -34.14 28.42 -5.11
N THR A 114 -34.51 27.56 -6.06
CA THR A 114 -35.29 27.88 -7.24
C THR A 114 -36.62 27.14 -7.14
N THR A 115 -37.54 27.33 -8.09
CA THR A 115 -38.82 26.60 -8.09
C THR A 115 -38.68 25.08 -8.25
N THR A 116 -37.52 24.59 -8.70
CA THR A 116 -37.29 23.15 -9.00
C THR A 116 -36.05 22.54 -8.34
N THR A 117 -35.20 23.36 -7.72
CA THR A 117 -33.98 22.89 -7.06
C THR A 117 -33.74 23.64 -5.77
N MET A 118 -33.25 22.95 -4.75
CA MET A 118 -32.82 23.53 -3.49
C MET A 118 -31.45 22.98 -3.13
N THR A 119 -30.49 23.87 -2.91
CA THR A 119 -29.18 23.52 -2.35
C THR A 119 -29.22 23.78 -0.86
N VAL A 120 -28.83 22.78 -0.08
CA VAL A 120 -28.70 22.88 1.37
C VAL A 120 -27.24 22.70 1.78
N THR A 121 -26.81 23.43 2.79
CA THR A 121 -25.53 23.20 3.46
C THR A 121 -25.70 22.19 4.57
N ILE A 122 -24.79 21.23 4.65
CA ILE A 122 -24.76 20.19 5.68
C ILE A 122 -23.76 20.63 6.75
N SER A 123 -24.25 20.79 7.99
CA SER A 123 -23.41 21.22 9.11
C SER A 123 -22.51 20.11 9.65
N THR A 124 -23.03 18.89 9.71
CA THR A 124 -22.27 17.68 10.04
C THR A 124 -22.94 16.46 9.44
N MET A 125 -22.14 15.63 8.77
CA MET A 125 -22.58 14.32 8.30
C MET A 125 -22.63 13.31 9.46
N GLY A 126 -21.92 13.52 10.57
CA GLY A 126 -21.79 12.50 11.61
C GLY A 126 -21.04 11.25 11.13
N THR A 127 -21.40 10.07 11.66
CA THR A 127 -20.75 8.78 11.36
C THR A 127 -21.47 8.02 10.24
N MET A 128 -21.77 8.70 9.13
CA MET A 128 -22.44 8.07 7.98
C MET A 128 -21.51 7.05 7.34
N THR A 129 -22.08 5.95 6.89
CA THR A 129 -21.39 4.85 6.22
C THR A 129 -21.72 4.85 4.74
N GLY A 130 -20.79 4.40 3.90
CA GLY A 130 -21.04 4.20 2.48
C GLY A 130 -22.20 3.24 2.28
N GLY A 131 -23.12 3.59 1.37
CA GLY A 131 -24.38 2.87 1.16
C GLY A 131 -25.58 3.45 1.90
N ASP A 132 -25.37 4.30 2.91
CA ASP A 132 -26.48 4.98 3.58
C ASP A 132 -27.26 5.86 2.59
N GLN A 133 -28.58 5.87 2.69
CA GLN A 133 -29.44 6.70 1.85
C GLN A 133 -29.90 7.92 2.63
N LEU A 134 -29.81 9.09 2.01
CA LEU A 134 -30.40 10.32 2.55
C LEU A 134 -31.80 10.48 2.00
N THR A 135 -32.77 10.66 2.90
CA THR A 135 -34.14 11.01 2.52
C THR A 135 -34.46 12.42 2.99
N ALA A 136 -35.28 13.15 2.22
CA ALA A 136 -35.69 14.49 2.54
C ALA A 136 -37.22 14.65 2.55
N VAL A 137 -37.69 15.51 3.43
CA VAL A 137 -39.02 16.13 3.38
C VAL A 137 -38.81 17.64 3.30
N VAL A 138 -39.43 18.28 2.31
CA VAL A 138 -39.37 19.73 2.12
C VAL A 138 -40.71 20.31 2.52
N THR A 139 -40.71 21.38 3.32
CA THR A 139 -41.91 22.17 3.63
C THR A 139 -41.73 23.56 3.06
N THR A 140 -42.65 23.99 2.20
CA THR A 140 -42.68 25.32 1.59
C THR A 140 -43.91 26.07 2.09
N SER A 141 -43.73 27.24 2.69
CA SER A 141 -44.83 28.10 3.19
C SER A 141 -45.85 27.34 4.06
N GLY A 142 -45.36 26.39 4.88
CA GLY A 142 -46.19 25.56 5.77
C GLY A 142 -46.77 24.29 5.14
N VAL A 143 -46.57 24.04 3.83
CA VAL A 143 -47.07 22.85 3.14
C VAL A 143 -45.93 21.84 2.91
N SER A 144 -46.12 20.61 3.39
CA SER A 144 -45.14 19.51 3.30
C SER A 144 -45.17 18.80 1.95
N SER A 145 -44.02 18.28 1.53
CA SER A 145 -43.89 17.40 0.36
C SER A 145 -44.37 15.98 0.57
N GLY A 146 -44.87 15.65 1.77
CA GLY A 146 -45.42 14.34 2.10
C GLY A 146 -44.35 13.36 2.60
N ALA A 147 -44.35 12.14 2.06
CA ALA A 147 -43.42 11.09 2.47
C ALA A 147 -41.96 11.46 2.20
N ALA A 148 -41.05 10.93 3.00
CA ALA A 148 -39.61 11.15 2.82
C ALA A 148 -39.14 10.48 1.52
N VAL A 149 -38.44 11.25 0.66
CA VAL A 149 -37.96 10.79 -0.65
C VAL A 149 -36.44 10.73 -0.64
N GLN A 150 -35.84 9.69 -1.21
CA GLN A 150 -34.39 9.59 -1.32
C GLN A 150 -33.83 10.70 -2.21
N VAL A 151 -32.82 11.41 -1.71
CA VAL A 151 -32.19 12.55 -2.40
C VAL A 151 -30.69 12.37 -2.63
N ALA A 152 -30.06 11.40 -1.96
CA ALA A 152 -28.68 10.98 -2.24
C ALA A 152 -28.38 9.61 -1.64
N THR A 153 -27.26 9.02 -2.06
CA THR A 153 -26.61 7.89 -1.38
C THR A 153 -25.20 8.31 -0.95
N ILE A 154 -24.71 7.83 0.18
CA ILE A 154 -23.36 8.16 0.66
C ILE A 154 -22.33 7.26 0.00
N ALA A 155 -21.29 7.87 -0.58
CA ALA A 155 -20.08 7.19 -1.03
C ALA A 155 -18.97 7.32 0.01
N PRO A 156 -18.22 6.24 0.29
CA PRO A 156 -17.01 6.33 1.10
C PRO A 156 -15.96 7.20 0.39
N ILE A 157 -14.99 7.73 1.14
CA ILE A 157 -13.88 8.51 0.58
C ILE A 157 -12.58 7.91 1.07
N VAL A 158 -11.66 7.69 0.14
CA VAL A 158 -10.28 7.29 0.43
C VAL A 158 -9.40 8.53 0.49
N THR A 159 -8.59 8.63 1.53
CA THR A 159 -7.62 9.72 1.69
C THR A 159 -6.29 9.35 1.03
N LEU A 160 -5.72 10.27 0.27
CA LEU A 160 -4.40 10.12 -0.33
C LEU A 160 -3.33 9.87 0.76
N SER A 161 -2.51 8.84 0.56
CA SER A 161 -1.38 8.52 1.42
C SER A 161 -0.17 8.12 0.60
N THR A 162 0.96 8.75 0.89
CA THR A 162 2.29 8.42 0.35
C THR A 162 3.18 7.78 1.41
N LYS A 163 2.61 7.30 2.52
CA LYS A 163 3.36 6.65 3.60
C LYS A 163 4.06 5.39 3.08
N ALA A 164 5.26 5.16 3.62
CA ALA A 164 6.07 3.99 3.36
C ALA A 164 5.34 2.71 3.79
N VAL A 165 5.31 1.72 2.90
CA VAL A 165 4.76 0.39 3.14
C VAL A 165 5.93 -0.58 3.21
N THR A 166 6.20 -1.08 4.41
CA THR A 166 7.34 -1.96 4.73
C THR A 166 6.91 -3.32 5.27
N SER A 167 5.63 -3.68 5.13
CA SER A 167 5.05 -4.92 5.64
C SER A 167 4.03 -5.49 4.66
N THR A 168 3.55 -6.70 4.94
CA THR A 168 2.48 -7.37 4.19
C THR A 168 1.07 -6.85 4.52
N THR A 169 0.95 -5.84 5.38
CA THR A 169 -0.32 -5.19 5.72
C THR A 169 -0.28 -3.71 5.37
N LEU A 170 -1.43 -3.16 5.01
CA LEU A 170 -1.62 -1.75 4.68
C LEU A 170 -2.80 -1.17 5.46
N THR A 171 -2.64 0.03 6.00
CA THR A 171 -3.75 0.80 6.57
C THR A 171 -4.17 1.89 5.58
N ILE A 172 -5.43 1.84 5.15
CA ILE A 172 -6.07 2.81 4.26
C ILE A 172 -6.89 3.75 5.11
N SER A 173 -6.63 5.05 5.00
CA SER A 173 -7.39 6.09 5.72
C SER A 173 -8.50 6.67 4.85
N GLY A 174 -9.60 7.10 5.48
CA GLY A 174 -10.75 7.63 4.78
C GLY A 174 -11.87 8.06 5.71
N VAL A 175 -13.06 8.22 5.15
CA VAL A 175 -14.33 8.43 5.87
C VAL A 175 -15.44 7.68 5.16
N GLY A 176 -16.51 7.35 5.90
CA GLY A 176 -17.63 6.60 5.33
C GLY A 176 -17.39 5.11 5.22
N PHE A 177 -16.42 4.54 5.94
CA PHE A 177 -16.22 3.10 6.00
C PHE A 177 -17.18 2.46 7.01
N SER A 178 -17.60 1.21 6.73
CA SER A 178 -18.34 0.44 7.73
C SER A 178 -17.38 -0.05 8.80
N THR A 179 -17.79 -0.04 10.06
CA THR A 179 -17.03 -0.66 11.16
C THR A 179 -17.05 -2.19 11.09
N ILE A 180 -17.90 -2.77 10.26
CA ILE A 180 -17.95 -4.21 9.97
C ILE A 180 -17.07 -4.48 8.75
N ALA A 181 -15.93 -5.16 8.96
CA ALA A 181 -14.94 -5.38 7.90
C ALA A 181 -15.53 -6.06 6.65
N ALA A 182 -16.41 -7.05 6.83
CA ALA A 182 -17.08 -7.78 5.73
C ALA A 182 -18.04 -6.91 4.88
N SER A 183 -18.47 -5.75 5.39
CA SER A 183 -19.29 -4.79 4.64
C SER A 183 -18.46 -3.82 3.79
N ASN A 184 -17.13 -3.97 3.83
CA ASN A 184 -16.19 -3.23 3.00
C ASN A 184 -15.49 -4.20 2.05
N SER A 185 -15.18 -3.72 0.86
CA SER A 185 -14.32 -4.39 -0.11
C SER A 185 -13.35 -3.38 -0.68
N VAL A 186 -12.09 -3.77 -0.83
CA VAL A 186 -11.03 -2.89 -1.34
C VAL A 186 -10.46 -3.50 -2.61
N LEU A 187 -10.61 -2.81 -3.73
CA LEU A 187 -9.84 -3.10 -4.93
C LEU A 187 -8.48 -2.41 -4.81
N LEU A 188 -7.45 -3.20 -4.51
CA LEU A 188 -6.06 -2.76 -4.52
C LEU A 188 -5.47 -2.95 -5.91
N LYS A 189 -4.62 -2.00 -6.30
CA LYS A 189 -3.82 -2.07 -7.52
C LYS A 189 -2.40 -1.62 -7.25
N ASP A 190 -1.44 -2.43 -7.67
CA ASP A 190 -0.08 -1.94 -7.90
C ASP A 190 -0.04 -1.22 -9.25
N SER A 191 0.29 0.07 -9.22
CA SER A 191 0.32 0.91 -10.41
C SER A 191 1.54 0.64 -11.29
N VAL A 192 2.57 -0.04 -10.78
CA VAL A 192 3.79 -0.36 -11.52
C VAL A 192 3.61 -1.66 -12.30
N THR A 193 3.28 -2.77 -11.63
CA THR A 193 3.06 -4.06 -12.31
C THR A 193 1.68 -4.17 -12.98
N GLY A 194 0.71 -3.36 -12.53
CA GLY A 194 -0.68 -3.45 -12.98
C GLY A 194 -1.49 -4.53 -12.26
N ASN A 195 -0.89 -5.29 -11.34
CA ASN A 195 -1.57 -6.32 -10.56
C ASN A 195 -2.72 -5.72 -9.76
N THR A 196 -3.85 -6.44 -9.70
CA THR A 196 -5.02 -6.04 -8.94
C THR A 196 -5.48 -7.17 -8.02
N ALA A 197 -6.03 -6.80 -6.86
CA ALA A 197 -6.65 -7.74 -5.94
C ALA A 197 -7.84 -7.08 -5.25
N THR A 198 -8.98 -7.77 -5.23
CA THR A 198 -10.11 -7.39 -4.38
C THR A 198 -9.96 -8.10 -3.04
N VAL A 199 -9.86 -7.33 -1.96
CA VAL A 199 -9.63 -7.86 -0.60
C VAL A 199 -10.70 -7.37 0.36
N THR A 200 -11.11 -8.26 1.26
CA THR A 200 -11.89 -7.89 2.45
C THR A 200 -10.92 -7.41 3.53
N PRO A 201 -11.14 -6.24 4.16
CA PRO A 201 -10.31 -5.80 5.28
C PRO A 201 -10.28 -6.81 6.43
N THR A 202 -9.14 -6.90 7.12
CA THR A 202 -9.00 -7.70 8.34
C THR A 202 -9.45 -6.94 9.58
N ALA A 203 -9.41 -5.60 9.54
CA ALA A 203 -9.96 -4.72 10.56
C ALA A 203 -10.57 -3.47 9.90
N ALA A 204 -11.61 -2.91 10.51
CA ALA A 204 -12.29 -1.74 10.00
C ALA A 204 -12.75 -0.81 11.13
N THR A 205 -12.57 0.48 10.93
CA THR A 205 -13.19 1.57 11.69
C THR A 205 -13.90 2.50 10.70
N ALA A 206 -14.65 3.48 11.18
CA ALA A 206 -15.30 4.46 10.32
C ALA A 206 -14.32 5.27 9.44
N THR A 207 -13.03 5.31 9.81
CA THR A 207 -12.01 6.14 9.17
C THR A 207 -10.75 5.38 8.73
N SER A 208 -10.66 4.08 8.99
CA SER A 208 -9.49 3.27 8.62
C SER A 208 -9.85 1.83 8.29
N LEU A 209 -9.24 1.28 7.25
CA LEU A 209 -9.27 -0.14 6.92
C LEU A 209 -7.87 -0.73 6.98
N THR A 210 -7.70 -1.89 7.60
CA THR A 210 -6.47 -2.67 7.53
C THR A 210 -6.67 -3.82 6.55
N VAL A 211 -5.79 -3.96 5.57
CA VAL A 211 -5.87 -4.97 4.51
C VAL A 211 -4.58 -5.78 4.40
N SER A 212 -4.69 -7.03 3.97
CA SER A 212 -3.52 -7.86 3.60
C SER A 212 -3.11 -7.58 2.15
N LEU A 213 -1.80 -7.54 1.90
CA LEU A 213 -1.21 -7.37 0.58
C LEU A 213 -0.83 -8.71 -0.08
N SER A 214 -0.98 -9.84 0.63
CA SER A 214 -0.53 -11.16 0.17
C SER A 214 -1.16 -11.62 -1.15
N THR A 215 -2.34 -11.11 -1.50
CA THR A 215 -3.06 -11.46 -2.73
C THR A 215 -2.68 -10.59 -3.93
N LEU A 216 -1.92 -9.50 -3.73
CA LEU A 216 -1.51 -8.58 -4.81
C LEU A 216 -0.27 -9.07 -5.58
N GLY A 217 0.34 -10.17 -5.11
CA GLY A 217 1.57 -10.73 -5.65
C GLY A 217 2.82 -10.20 -4.95
N THR A 218 3.97 -10.34 -5.61
CA THR A 218 5.24 -9.82 -5.10
C THR A 218 5.30 -8.31 -5.24
N LEU A 219 5.55 -7.62 -4.14
CA LEU A 219 5.79 -6.17 -4.12
C LEU A 219 7.28 -5.88 -4.10
N THR A 220 7.68 -4.80 -4.78
CA THR A 220 9.05 -4.31 -4.85
C THR A 220 9.14 -2.84 -4.43
N GLY A 221 10.32 -2.41 -3.97
CA GLY A 221 10.55 -1.01 -3.65
C GLY A 221 10.25 -0.12 -4.86
N GLY A 222 9.42 0.92 -4.65
CA GLY A 222 8.94 1.81 -5.70
C GLY A 222 7.48 1.60 -6.12
N ASP A 223 6.86 0.47 -5.77
CA ASP A 223 5.47 0.19 -6.14
C ASP A 223 4.50 1.19 -5.50
N LYS A 224 3.62 1.75 -6.32
CA LYS A 224 2.58 2.70 -5.88
C LYS A 224 1.26 1.94 -5.73
N LEU A 225 0.81 1.80 -4.49
CA LEU A 225 -0.45 1.14 -4.19
C LEU A 225 -1.59 2.14 -4.31
N THR A 226 -2.57 1.83 -5.15
CA THR A 226 -3.82 2.57 -5.27
C THR A 226 -4.99 1.72 -4.82
N ALA A 227 -6.05 2.36 -4.33
CA ALA A 227 -7.23 1.69 -3.82
C ALA A 227 -8.52 2.35 -4.29
N VAL A 228 -9.53 1.52 -4.55
CA VAL A 228 -10.95 1.90 -4.57
C VAL A 228 -11.62 1.12 -3.45
N VAL A 229 -12.36 1.82 -2.59
CA VAL A 229 -13.09 1.19 -1.48
C VAL A 229 -14.58 1.18 -1.82
N THR A 230 -15.20 0.01 -1.69
CA THR A 230 -16.65 -0.16 -1.78
C THR A 230 -17.19 -0.48 -0.39
N THR A 231 -18.11 0.34 0.11
CA THR A 231 -18.77 0.16 1.41
C THR A 231 -20.27 0.17 1.18
N GLY A 232 -20.98 -0.84 1.72
CA GLY A 232 -22.44 -0.93 1.54
C GLY A 232 -22.89 -0.99 0.08
N GLY A 233 -22.06 -1.52 -0.81
CA GLY A 233 -22.32 -1.57 -2.26
C GLY A 233 -21.99 -0.29 -3.04
N VAL A 234 -21.50 0.77 -2.38
CA VAL A 234 -21.17 2.05 -3.02
C VAL A 234 -19.66 2.25 -3.07
N SER A 235 -19.15 2.58 -4.25
CA SER A 235 -17.72 2.82 -4.52
C SER A 235 -17.28 4.22 -4.12
N SER A 236 -16.02 4.36 -3.68
CA SER A 236 -15.35 5.65 -3.45
C SER A 236 -14.99 6.40 -4.74
N GLY A 237 -15.30 5.84 -5.91
CA GLY A 237 -15.03 6.44 -7.21
C GLY A 237 -13.65 6.05 -7.76
N ASN A 238 -12.86 7.06 -8.16
CA ASN A 238 -11.55 6.83 -8.77
C ASN A 238 -10.54 6.26 -7.78
N ALA A 239 -9.57 5.50 -8.29
CA ALA A 239 -8.50 4.95 -7.48
C ALA A 239 -7.61 6.06 -6.88
N VAL A 240 -7.32 5.97 -5.58
CA VAL A 240 -6.49 6.92 -4.84
C VAL A 240 -5.22 6.23 -4.37
N GLN A 241 -4.06 6.88 -4.44
CA GLN A 241 -2.82 6.32 -3.88
C GLN A 241 -2.92 6.22 -2.36
N VAL A 242 -2.67 5.03 -1.82
CA VAL A 242 -2.78 4.71 -0.39
C VAL A 242 -1.45 4.31 0.25
N GLY A 243 -0.41 4.07 -0.55
CA GLY A 243 0.93 3.83 -0.05
C GLY A 243 1.99 3.86 -1.14
N LEU A 244 3.25 3.91 -0.71
CA LEU A 244 4.44 3.68 -1.52
C LEU A 244 5.25 2.56 -0.87
N VAL A 245 5.50 1.48 -1.60
CA VAL A 245 6.31 0.37 -1.11
C VAL A 245 7.77 0.81 -1.02
N THR A 246 8.37 0.62 0.14
CA THR A 246 9.77 0.93 0.40
C THR A 246 10.46 -0.34 0.90
N PRO A 247 11.68 -0.64 0.42
CA PRO A 247 12.39 -1.82 0.90
C PRO A 247 12.67 -1.69 2.40
N LEU A 248 12.66 -2.82 3.10
CA LEU A 248 13.01 -2.88 4.52
C LEU A 248 14.13 -3.90 4.68
N VAL A 249 15.16 -3.55 5.46
CA VAL A 249 16.18 -4.50 5.90
C VAL A 249 15.81 -4.96 7.31
N THR A 250 15.73 -6.27 7.50
CA THR A 250 15.49 -6.89 8.80
C THR A 250 16.83 -7.08 9.51
N PRO A 251 16.98 -6.67 10.79
CA PRO A 251 18.19 -6.92 11.54
C PRO A 251 18.55 -8.41 11.60
N ASN A 252 19.80 -8.72 11.32
CA ASN A 252 20.39 -10.04 11.50
C ASN A 252 21.74 -9.85 12.23
N SER A 253 22.00 -10.65 13.26
CA SER A 253 23.23 -10.55 14.06
C SER A 253 24.07 -11.83 13.97
N THR A 254 23.96 -12.55 12.86
CA THR A 254 24.81 -13.71 12.59
C THR A 254 26.28 -13.30 12.66
N ILE A 255 27.06 -14.11 13.36
CA ILE A 255 28.52 -14.00 13.36
C ILE A 255 29.01 -14.62 12.05
N THR A 256 29.85 -13.90 11.31
CA THR A 256 30.44 -14.40 10.06
C THR A 256 31.94 -14.20 10.02
N THR A 257 32.62 -15.21 9.50
CA THR A 257 34.03 -15.19 9.10
C THR A 257 34.18 -15.24 7.57
N SER A 258 33.05 -15.19 6.84
CA SER A 258 32.96 -15.27 5.38
C SER A 258 32.77 -13.89 4.74
N THR A 259 33.19 -13.76 3.48
CA THR A 259 32.95 -12.60 2.63
C THR A 259 31.57 -12.61 1.95
N THR A 260 30.73 -13.59 2.28
CA THR A 260 29.36 -13.69 1.79
C THR A 260 28.40 -13.65 2.98
N ILE A 261 27.35 -12.84 2.86
CA ILE A 261 26.27 -12.72 3.86
C ILE A 261 24.90 -12.80 3.19
N THR A 262 23.90 -13.11 3.99
CA THR A 262 22.49 -13.02 3.61
C THR A 262 21.87 -11.82 4.31
N ILE A 263 21.20 -10.97 3.54
CA ILE A 263 20.45 -9.82 4.03
C ILE A 263 18.97 -10.14 3.86
N ASP A 264 18.27 -10.27 4.98
CA ASP A 264 16.82 -10.52 4.97
C ASP A 264 16.04 -9.21 5.04
N GLY A 265 14.82 -9.21 4.50
CA GLY A 265 14.03 -8.00 4.39
C GLY A 265 12.68 -8.17 3.71
N PHE A 266 12.18 -7.05 3.19
CA PHE A 266 10.92 -6.95 2.46
C PHE A 266 11.07 -6.03 1.26
N ALA A 267 10.33 -6.33 0.19
CA ALA A 267 10.23 -5.55 -1.04
C ALA A 267 11.58 -5.34 -1.75
N PHE A 268 12.44 -6.34 -1.73
CA PHE A 268 13.56 -6.44 -2.66
C PHE A 268 13.05 -6.85 -4.04
N ASP A 269 13.79 -6.49 -5.09
CA ASP A 269 13.47 -6.93 -6.45
C ASP A 269 14.15 -8.28 -6.70
N SER A 270 13.46 -9.25 -7.28
CA SER A 270 14.07 -10.53 -7.67
C SER A 270 15.12 -10.39 -8.79
N THR A 271 15.12 -9.26 -9.51
CA THR A 271 16.12 -8.91 -10.53
C THR A 271 17.30 -8.21 -9.88
N ILE A 272 18.47 -8.84 -9.90
CA ILE A 272 19.69 -8.34 -9.25
C ILE A 272 20.00 -6.87 -9.62
N ALA A 273 19.91 -6.51 -10.90
CA ALA A 273 20.28 -5.17 -11.39
C ALA A 273 19.43 -4.02 -10.83
N HIS A 274 18.24 -4.30 -10.31
CA HIS A 274 17.36 -3.30 -9.70
C HIS A 274 17.66 -3.05 -8.22
N ASN A 275 18.55 -3.86 -7.63
CA ASN A 275 18.96 -3.75 -6.25
C ASN A 275 20.39 -3.19 -6.19
N LYS A 276 20.64 -2.39 -5.16
CA LYS A 276 21.98 -1.95 -4.79
C LYS A 276 22.16 -2.11 -3.29
N VAL A 277 23.25 -2.74 -2.88
CA VAL A 277 23.61 -2.92 -1.47
C VAL A 277 24.84 -2.07 -1.15
N THR A 278 24.70 -1.22 -0.15
CA THR A 278 25.84 -0.54 0.48
C THR A 278 26.03 -1.13 1.87
N LEU A 279 27.21 -1.67 2.12
CA LEU A 279 27.60 -2.17 3.43
C LEU A 279 28.42 -1.12 4.17
N ASN A 280 28.35 -1.13 5.49
CA ASN A 280 29.19 -0.31 6.35
C ASN A 280 29.78 -1.16 7.45
N ASN A 281 31.11 -1.14 7.55
CA ASN A 281 31.84 -1.72 8.67
C ASN A 281 32.73 -0.64 9.26
N SER A 282 32.61 -0.41 10.57
CA SER A 282 33.46 0.55 11.28
C SER A 282 33.43 1.97 10.70
N GLY A 283 32.29 2.42 10.17
CA GLY A 283 32.15 3.75 9.54
C GLY A 283 32.61 3.80 8.08
N ARG A 284 33.23 2.74 7.54
CA ARG A 284 33.65 2.66 6.14
C ARG A 284 32.59 2.03 5.27
N SER A 285 32.27 2.68 4.15
CA SER A 285 31.41 2.13 3.10
C SER A 285 32.15 1.04 2.31
N ILE A 286 31.48 -0.09 2.11
CA ILE A 286 31.95 -1.26 1.36
C ILE A 286 30.89 -1.57 0.30
N ALA A 287 31.33 -1.71 -0.95
CA ALA A 287 30.43 -2.14 -2.02
C ALA A 287 30.14 -3.64 -1.87
N GLY A 288 28.85 -4.00 -1.87
CA GLY A 288 28.42 -5.39 -1.97
C GLY A 288 28.06 -5.75 -3.41
N THR A 289 28.46 -6.94 -3.85
CA THR A 289 28.01 -7.55 -5.10
C THR A 289 26.90 -8.55 -4.77
N ILE A 290 25.72 -8.35 -5.36
CA ILE A 290 24.57 -9.23 -5.13
C ILE A 290 24.75 -10.48 -5.99
N LEU A 291 24.73 -11.65 -5.35
CA LEU A 291 24.87 -12.96 -5.99
C LEU A 291 23.52 -13.57 -6.35
N THR A 292 22.55 -13.46 -5.44
CA THR A 292 21.16 -13.90 -5.64
C THR A 292 20.21 -12.91 -5.01
N ALA A 293 19.02 -12.79 -5.58
CA ALA A 293 17.98 -11.90 -5.10
C ALA A 293 16.61 -12.59 -5.10
N SER A 294 15.87 -12.41 -4.01
CA SER A 294 14.45 -12.71 -3.88
C SER A 294 13.74 -11.50 -3.29
N ASN A 295 12.41 -11.53 -3.21
CA ASN A 295 11.61 -10.47 -2.57
C ASN A 295 12.00 -10.20 -1.10
N THR A 296 12.49 -11.22 -0.41
CA THR A 296 12.74 -11.19 1.04
C THR A 296 14.20 -11.40 1.44
N SER A 297 15.08 -11.71 0.49
CA SER A 297 16.47 -12.02 0.82
C SER A 297 17.43 -11.70 -0.32
N LEU A 298 18.60 -11.13 0.02
CA LEU A 298 19.72 -10.92 -0.90
C LEU A 298 20.92 -11.69 -0.37
N THR A 299 21.55 -12.50 -1.22
CA THR A 299 22.89 -13.04 -0.91
C THR A 299 23.92 -12.09 -1.51
N VAL A 300 24.81 -11.56 -0.68
CA VAL A 300 25.75 -10.50 -1.05
C VAL A 300 27.17 -10.95 -0.74
N SER A 301 28.05 -10.88 -1.72
CA SER A 301 29.49 -10.95 -1.49
C SER A 301 30.05 -9.55 -1.33
N PHE A 302 31.12 -9.41 -0.55
CA PHE A 302 31.85 -8.17 -0.42
C PHE A 302 33.35 -8.43 -0.43
N SER A 303 34.11 -7.43 -0.82
CA SER A 303 35.57 -7.49 -0.85
C SER A 303 36.16 -6.21 -0.28
N GLY A 304 37.40 -6.31 0.19
CA GLY A 304 38.12 -5.21 0.81
C GLY A 304 38.34 -5.40 2.32
N PRO A 305 39.07 -4.47 2.95
CA PRO A 305 39.42 -4.57 4.35
C PRO A 305 38.17 -4.40 5.22
N VAL A 306 37.80 -5.46 5.93
CA VAL A 306 36.79 -5.42 6.99
C VAL A 306 37.45 -5.72 8.33
N THR A 307 36.90 -5.12 9.38
CA THR A 307 37.38 -5.26 10.74
C THR A 307 36.28 -5.87 11.60
N ALA A 308 36.68 -6.59 12.64
CA ALA A 308 35.76 -7.16 13.62
C ALA A 308 34.73 -6.13 14.13
N GLY A 309 33.49 -6.60 14.31
CA GLY A 309 32.37 -5.79 14.78
C GLY A 309 31.20 -5.73 13.79
N PRO A 310 30.25 -4.79 13.98
CA PRO A 310 29.00 -4.76 13.23
C PRO A 310 29.22 -4.50 11.75
N LEU A 311 28.47 -5.24 10.92
CA LEU A 311 28.31 -4.99 9.50
C LEU A 311 26.88 -4.53 9.27
N ASN A 312 26.72 -3.25 8.93
CA ASN A 312 25.43 -2.64 8.65
C ASN A 312 25.17 -2.60 7.15
N ALA A 313 23.91 -2.68 6.73
CA ALA A 313 23.52 -2.60 5.33
C ALA A 313 22.45 -1.53 5.10
N THR A 314 22.51 -0.92 3.93
CA THR A 314 21.42 -0.18 3.33
C THR A 314 21.18 -0.76 1.94
N VAL A 315 19.93 -1.13 1.67
CA VAL A 315 19.48 -1.62 0.38
C VAL A 315 18.69 -0.52 -0.33
N THR A 316 18.98 -0.30 -1.61
CA THR A 316 18.21 0.55 -2.51
C THR A 316 17.59 -0.30 -3.60
N VAL A 317 16.29 -0.17 -3.83
CA VAL A 317 15.53 -0.90 -4.86
C VAL A 317 14.83 0.13 -5.74
N ASN A 318 15.05 0.10 -7.05
CA ASN A 318 14.46 1.05 -8.00
C ASN A 318 14.62 2.53 -7.57
N ASN A 319 15.81 2.89 -7.07
CA ASN A 319 16.16 4.20 -6.51
C ASN A 319 15.47 4.57 -5.18
N ILE A 320 14.74 3.66 -4.54
CA ILE A 320 14.14 3.84 -3.22
C ILE A 320 15.02 3.18 -2.15
N SER A 321 15.47 3.96 -1.17
CA SER A 321 16.30 3.48 -0.06
C SER A 321 15.47 2.83 1.04
N SER A 322 16.05 1.82 1.70
CA SER A 322 15.52 1.21 2.93
C SER A 322 15.67 2.07 4.19
N GLY A 323 16.29 3.24 4.06
CA GLY A 323 16.42 4.22 5.14
C GLY A 323 17.76 4.11 5.87
N LYS A 324 17.73 4.10 7.22
CA LYS A 324 18.95 4.06 8.04
C LYS A 324 19.66 2.70 7.90
N PRO A 325 20.99 2.64 7.95
CA PRO A 325 21.71 1.37 7.95
C PRO A 325 21.28 0.46 9.11
N VAL A 326 21.07 -0.83 8.81
CA VAL A 326 20.64 -1.87 9.76
C VAL A 326 21.74 -2.91 9.90
N GLN A 327 22.04 -3.37 11.12
CA GLN A 327 23.01 -4.45 11.32
C GLN A 327 22.49 -5.77 10.73
N VAL A 328 23.27 -6.35 9.82
CA VAL A 328 22.95 -7.61 9.13
C VAL A 328 23.92 -8.75 9.46
N ALA A 329 25.09 -8.42 10.02
CA ALA A 329 26.02 -9.41 10.55
C ALA A 329 26.95 -8.78 11.60
N SER A 330 27.74 -9.62 12.28
CA SER A 330 28.93 -9.23 13.02
C SER A 330 30.13 -9.98 12.48
N ILE A 331 31.17 -9.24 12.10
CA ILE A 331 32.45 -9.82 11.65
C ILE A 331 33.20 -10.35 12.86
N GLN A 332 33.56 -11.63 12.82
CA GLN A 332 34.51 -12.24 13.75
C GLN A 332 35.88 -12.36 13.08
N PRO A 333 36.98 -12.09 13.79
CA PRO A 333 38.31 -12.38 13.27
C PRO A 333 38.45 -13.86 12.92
N LEU A 334 39.15 -14.15 11.83
CA LEU A 334 39.52 -15.50 11.45
C LEU A 334 41.03 -15.55 11.26
N ILE A 335 41.67 -16.57 11.83
CA ILE A 335 43.08 -16.88 11.59
C ILE A 335 43.14 -17.95 10.49
N LEU A 336 44.01 -17.75 9.50
CA LEU A 336 44.30 -18.75 8.48
C LEU A 336 45.46 -19.62 8.98
N GLU A 337 45.26 -20.93 8.99
CA GLU A 337 46.29 -21.87 9.42
C GLU A 337 47.52 -21.79 8.51
N THR A 338 48.71 -21.79 9.11
CA THR A 338 49.96 -21.91 8.35
C THR A 338 50.98 -22.76 9.09
N THR A 339 51.76 -23.50 8.30
CA THR A 339 52.84 -24.40 8.76
C THR A 339 54.23 -23.84 8.46
N THR A 340 54.33 -22.54 8.15
CA THR A 340 55.61 -21.87 7.87
C THR A 340 56.62 -22.13 9.00
N GLN A 341 57.82 -22.55 8.63
CA GLN A 341 58.92 -22.81 9.56
C GLN A 341 59.52 -21.49 10.03
N LEU A 342 59.55 -21.27 11.34
CA LEU A 342 60.25 -20.17 11.96
C LEU A 342 61.69 -20.62 12.27
N ALA A 343 62.66 -19.97 11.64
CA ALA A 343 64.05 -20.27 11.91
C ALA A 343 64.40 -20.07 13.40
N PRO A 344 65.36 -20.84 13.95
CA PRO A 344 65.85 -20.62 15.31
C PRO A 344 66.26 -19.16 15.51
N GLY A 345 65.62 -18.51 16.49
CA GLY A 345 65.90 -17.11 16.82
C GLY A 345 65.13 -16.06 16.02
N ALA A 346 64.19 -16.47 15.15
CA ALA A 346 63.23 -15.57 14.50
C ALA A 346 62.64 -14.57 15.52
N ARG A 347 62.59 -13.30 15.14
CA ARG A 347 62.08 -12.21 16.00
C ARG A 347 60.64 -11.86 15.73
N GLN A 348 60.08 -12.33 14.62
CA GLN A 348 58.75 -11.98 14.15
C GLN A 348 58.02 -13.21 13.60
N VAL A 349 56.70 -13.13 13.65
CA VAL A 349 55.78 -14.05 12.96
C VAL A 349 54.73 -13.22 12.23
N ILE A 350 54.32 -13.67 11.04
CA ILE A 350 53.21 -13.09 10.30
C ILE A 350 52.01 -14.02 10.47
N ILE A 351 50.91 -13.48 11.00
CA ILE A 351 49.64 -14.19 11.15
C ILE A 351 48.71 -13.72 10.05
N TYR A 352 48.33 -14.61 9.14
CA TYR A 352 47.36 -14.34 8.09
C TYR A 352 45.93 -14.59 8.58
N GLY A 353 44.97 -13.84 8.03
CA GLY A 353 43.58 -13.97 8.46
C GLY A 353 42.62 -12.98 7.81
N PHE A 354 41.53 -12.71 8.52
CA PHE A 354 40.44 -11.84 8.13
C PHE A 354 39.87 -11.14 9.37
N GLY A 355 39.32 -9.94 9.20
CA GLY A 355 38.63 -9.22 10.27
C GLY A 355 39.57 -8.54 11.28
N PHE A 356 40.86 -8.40 10.97
CA PHE A 356 41.80 -7.67 11.83
C PHE A 356 41.59 -6.15 11.76
N ASP A 357 42.00 -5.44 12.80
CA ASP A 357 41.96 -3.98 12.80
C ASP A 357 43.24 -3.43 12.15
N PRO A 358 43.16 -2.51 11.17
CA PRO A 358 44.33 -1.80 10.67
C PRO A 358 45.06 -0.93 11.71
N ASN A 359 44.45 -0.65 12.87
CA ASN A 359 45.10 -0.07 14.04
C ASN A 359 45.61 -1.18 14.98
N HIS A 360 46.92 -1.35 15.05
CA HIS A 360 47.55 -2.43 15.80
C HIS A 360 47.19 -2.42 17.29
N ALA A 361 46.93 -1.26 17.89
CA ALA A 361 46.52 -1.13 19.30
C ALA A 361 45.16 -1.77 19.61
N GLN A 362 44.36 -2.05 18.58
CA GLN A 362 43.05 -2.70 18.68
C GLN A 362 43.12 -4.22 18.44
N ASN A 363 44.32 -4.77 18.25
CA ASN A 363 44.57 -6.20 18.12
C ASN A 363 45.46 -6.68 19.27
N THR A 364 45.11 -7.81 19.87
CA THR A 364 45.98 -8.54 20.79
C THR A 364 46.14 -9.99 20.34
N VAL A 365 47.28 -10.59 20.65
CA VAL A 365 47.62 -11.95 20.25
C VAL A 365 48.09 -12.72 21.47
N VAL A 366 47.50 -13.89 21.69
CA VAL A 366 47.93 -14.85 22.71
C VAL A 366 48.50 -16.07 22.00
N PHE A 367 49.75 -16.42 22.29
CA PHE A 367 50.43 -17.57 21.69
C PHE A 367 50.49 -18.77 22.65
N SER A 368 50.67 -19.96 22.08
CA SER A 368 51.12 -21.15 22.82
C SER A 368 52.63 -21.12 23.14
N SER A 369 53.13 -22.19 23.78
CA SER A 369 54.57 -22.44 23.99
C SER A 369 55.30 -21.34 24.79
N GLY A 370 54.57 -20.59 25.61
CA GLY A 370 55.09 -19.51 26.44
C GLY A 370 55.60 -18.30 25.68
N ALA A 371 55.29 -18.19 24.38
CA ALA A 371 55.67 -17.04 23.57
C ALA A 371 54.80 -15.83 23.94
N VAL A 372 55.41 -14.64 23.93
CA VAL A 372 54.73 -13.36 24.16
C VAL A 372 55.15 -12.43 23.03
N GLY A 373 54.21 -11.77 22.39
CA GLY A 373 54.50 -10.83 21.31
C GLY A 373 53.57 -9.62 21.32
N VAL A 374 53.97 -8.59 20.58
CA VAL A 374 53.20 -7.37 20.36
C VAL A 374 52.97 -7.16 18.87
N VAL A 375 51.77 -6.74 18.49
CA VAL A 375 51.43 -6.42 17.10
C VAL A 375 52.14 -5.12 16.73
N THR A 376 53.10 -5.20 15.81
CA THR A 376 53.91 -4.05 15.38
C THR A 376 53.44 -3.44 14.06
N SER A 377 52.73 -4.21 13.23
CA SER A 377 52.08 -3.74 12.01
C SER A 377 50.89 -4.64 11.71
N CYS A 378 49.86 -4.10 11.09
CA CYS A 378 48.64 -4.83 10.78
C CYS A 378 47.94 -4.27 9.53
N SER A 379 47.29 -5.18 8.82
CA SER A 379 46.24 -4.90 7.85
C SER A 379 44.99 -5.68 8.27
N ALA A 380 43.89 -5.53 7.53
CA ALA A 380 42.68 -6.34 7.77
C ALA A 380 42.90 -7.86 7.58
N ASN A 381 44.01 -8.26 6.96
CA ASN A 381 44.28 -9.63 6.55
C ASN A 381 45.61 -10.21 7.06
N ALA A 382 46.43 -9.40 7.73
CA ALA A 382 47.70 -9.87 8.27
C ALA A 382 48.10 -9.07 9.52
N LEU A 383 48.68 -9.75 10.51
CA LEU A 383 49.36 -9.15 11.64
C LEU A 383 50.84 -9.50 11.59
N ILE A 384 51.71 -8.50 11.73
CA ILE A 384 53.14 -8.71 11.98
C ILE A 384 53.35 -8.56 13.48
N VAL A 385 53.73 -9.67 14.13
CA VAL A 385 53.90 -9.74 15.57
C VAL A 385 55.38 -9.90 15.89
N THR A 386 55.92 -9.02 16.74
CA THR A 386 57.29 -9.09 17.22
C THR A 386 57.32 -9.78 18.57
N PHE A 387 58.16 -10.81 18.72
CA PHE A 387 58.28 -11.55 19.98
C PHE A 387 59.04 -10.75 21.03
N LEU A 388 58.42 -10.59 22.21
CA LEU A 388 59.07 -10.15 23.45
C LEU A 388 59.67 -11.33 24.20
N VAL A 389 58.97 -12.48 24.17
CA VAL A 389 59.44 -13.77 24.68
C VAL A 389 59.29 -14.77 23.54
N LYS A 390 60.41 -15.41 23.16
CA LYS A 390 60.43 -16.42 22.09
C LYS A 390 59.76 -17.72 22.54
N PRO A 391 59.20 -18.53 21.61
CA PRO A 391 58.68 -19.85 21.95
C PRO A 391 59.75 -20.73 22.60
N LYS A 392 59.39 -21.48 23.65
CA LYS A 392 60.34 -22.28 24.45
C LYS A 392 60.57 -23.71 23.93
N THR A 393 59.65 -24.21 23.13
CA THR A 393 59.63 -25.61 22.66
C THR A 393 59.46 -25.62 21.15
N ALA A 394 60.20 -26.50 20.47
CA ALA A 394 59.99 -26.79 19.06
C ALA A 394 58.60 -27.41 18.83
N GLY A 395 58.03 -27.20 17.65
CA GLY A 395 56.70 -27.71 17.28
C GLY A 395 55.68 -26.63 16.90
N PRO A 396 54.37 -26.95 16.89
CA PRO A 396 53.34 -26.03 16.41
C PRO A 396 53.19 -24.82 17.35
N LEU A 397 53.30 -23.62 16.77
CA LEU A 397 52.95 -22.37 17.43
C LEU A 397 51.50 -22.02 17.06
N THR A 398 50.62 -22.00 18.05
CA THR A 398 49.21 -21.61 17.86
C THR A 398 48.96 -20.22 18.42
N ALA A 399 47.95 -19.53 17.88
CA ALA A 399 47.56 -18.20 18.31
C ALA A 399 46.04 -18.05 18.42
N ILE A 400 45.62 -17.20 19.35
CA ILE A 400 44.29 -16.61 19.41
C ILE A 400 44.46 -15.10 19.21
N VAL A 401 43.67 -14.52 18.30
CA VAL A 401 43.67 -13.08 18.02
C VAL A 401 42.38 -12.49 18.58
N THR A 402 42.50 -11.39 19.34
CA THR A 402 41.34 -10.59 19.74
C THR A 402 41.41 -9.22 19.06
N THR A 403 40.38 -8.88 18.29
CA THR A 403 40.25 -7.60 17.59
C THR A 403 39.05 -6.86 18.14
N ARG A 404 39.23 -5.64 18.67
CA ARG A 404 38.14 -4.84 19.28
C ARG A 404 37.25 -5.64 20.23
N HIS A 405 37.86 -6.43 21.12
CA HIS A 405 37.18 -7.30 22.09
C HIS A 405 36.45 -8.52 21.49
N VAL A 406 36.59 -8.78 20.19
CA VAL A 406 36.06 -9.99 19.53
C VAL A 406 37.19 -10.99 19.31
N SER A 407 37.05 -12.20 19.88
CA SER A 407 38.03 -13.28 19.75
C SER A 407 37.87 -14.04 18.42
N SER A 408 39.00 -14.51 17.85
CA SER A 408 39.03 -15.43 16.71
C SER A 408 38.53 -16.83 17.01
N GLY A 409 38.18 -17.13 18.26
CA GLY A 409 37.71 -18.44 18.70
C GLY A 409 38.84 -19.34 19.18
N ALA A 410 38.90 -20.57 18.66
CA ALA A 410 39.92 -21.55 19.03
C ALA A 410 41.32 -21.11 18.58
N ALA A 411 42.35 -21.62 19.26
CA ALA A 411 43.73 -21.37 18.87
C ALA A 411 44.04 -22.07 17.54
N VAL A 412 44.60 -21.34 16.58
CA VAL A 412 44.93 -21.83 15.24
C VAL A 412 46.45 -21.85 15.06
N GLN A 413 47.01 -22.85 14.38
CA GLN A 413 48.44 -22.90 14.10
C GLN A 413 48.85 -21.77 13.14
N VAL A 414 49.85 -20.99 13.53
CA VAL A 414 50.37 -19.85 12.77
C VAL A 414 51.84 -20.00 12.38
N ALA A 415 52.50 -21.06 12.83
CA ALA A 415 53.86 -21.44 12.43
C ALA A 415 54.26 -22.81 13.01
N THR A 416 55.42 -23.32 12.57
CA THR A 416 56.18 -24.37 13.26
C THR A 416 57.52 -23.79 13.72
N VAL A 417 57.90 -23.98 14.99
CA VAL A 417 59.14 -23.48 15.61
C VAL A 417 60.24 -24.54 15.57
#